data_AF-R7SXQ6-F1
#
_entry.id   AF-R7SXQ6-F1
#
_cell.length_a   1.000
_cell.length_b   1.000
_cell.length_c   1.000
_cell.angle_alpha   90.00
_cell.angle_beta   90.00
_cell.angle_gamma   90.00
#
_symmetry.space_group_name_H-M   'P 1'
#
loop_
_entity.id
_entity.type
_entity.pdbx_description
1 polymer ?
#
loop_
_entity_poly.entity_id
_entity_poly.type
_entity_poly.pdbx_seq_one_letter_code
_entity_poly.pdbx_strand_id
1 'polypeptide(L)'
;MGKSLVPAAQASATPESSPKAPRFPPVGMYGVMQINLSAMVQHLHDEDVLARASCVEMKKYLVYIRQFGELPFHSSPWCRYSVSFIGATLRSEDLAIGITSDMVVPIFPCSLSGRPQATPSRPFPFPNCYH
;
A
#
# COMPACT_ATOMS: atom_id res chain seq x y z
N MET A 1 -66.69 10.59 15.44
CA MET A 1 -65.70 10.15 16.45
C MET A 1 -64.52 9.56 15.71
N GLY A 2 -63.36 10.21 15.76
CA GLY A 2 -62.17 9.71 15.09
C GLY A 2 -61.25 10.82 14.63
N LYS A 3 -60.18 11.06 15.40
CA LYS A 3 -58.78 11.02 14.99
C LYS A 3 -57.93 11.43 16.19
N SER A 4 -57.28 10.41 16.76
CA SER A 4 -56.23 10.55 17.76
C SER A 4 -55.01 11.20 17.08
N LEU A 5 -54.52 12.29 17.66
CA LEU A 5 -53.31 12.98 17.24
C LEU A 5 -52.15 12.42 18.08
N VAL A 6 -51.27 11.63 17.47
CA VAL A 6 -50.00 11.21 18.06
C VAL A 6 -48.94 12.23 17.65
N PRO A 7 -48.15 12.82 18.57
CA PRO A 7 -47.01 13.62 18.18
C PRO A 7 -45.82 12.71 17.81
N ALA A 8 -45.17 13.02 16.68
CA ALA A 8 -43.97 12.35 16.22
C ALA A 8 -42.81 12.62 17.19
N ALA A 9 -42.23 11.54 17.72
CA ALA A 9 -40.99 11.57 18.46
C ALA A 9 -39.86 12.06 17.54
N GLN A 10 -39.20 13.15 17.93
CA GLN A 10 -37.96 13.61 17.30
C GLN A 10 -36.88 12.56 17.54
N ALA A 11 -36.39 11.96 16.44
CA ALA A 11 -35.20 11.13 16.44
C ALA A 11 -33.99 12.01 16.78
N SER A 12 -33.40 11.74 17.95
CA SER A 12 -32.15 12.30 18.41
C SER A 12 -31.03 12.03 17.39
N ALA A 13 -30.39 13.09 16.91
CA ALA A 13 -29.18 13.01 16.11
C ALA A 13 -28.08 12.28 16.90
N THR A 14 -27.61 11.16 16.36
CA THR A 14 -26.36 10.50 16.77
C THR A 14 -25.17 11.45 16.56
N PRO A 15 -24.18 11.46 17.47
CA PRO A 15 -23.03 12.35 17.35
C PRO A 15 -22.22 12.00 16.11
N GLU A 16 -22.01 13.03 15.30
CA GLU A 16 -21.22 13.03 14.08
C GLU A 16 -19.79 12.53 14.39
N SER A 17 -19.51 11.30 13.96
CA SER A 17 -18.16 10.70 14.03
C SER A 17 -17.21 11.60 13.25
N SER A 18 -16.31 12.28 13.96
CA SER A 18 -15.26 13.12 13.38
C SER A 18 -14.56 12.36 12.22
N PRO A 19 -14.25 13.02 11.10
CA PRO A 19 -13.58 12.36 9.99
C PRO A 19 -12.22 11.83 10.47
N LYS A 20 -12.08 10.51 10.51
CA LYS A 20 -10.86 9.84 10.94
C LYS A 20 -9.75 10.23 9.96
N ALA A 21 -8.77 10.99 10.44
CA ALA A 21 -7.66 11.45 9.61
C ALA A 21 -7.01 10.26 8.88
N PRO A 22 -6.56 10.44 7.61
CA PRO A 22 -5.87 9.38 6.88
C PRO A 22 -4.67 8.88 7.69
N ARG A 23 -4.64 7.58 8.00
CA ARG A 23 -3.48 6.97 8.63
C ARG A 23 -2.48 6.57 7.56
N PHE A 24 -1.42 7.35 7.50
CA PHE A 24 -0.25 7.10 6.67
C PHE A 24 0.59 5.95 7.25
N PRO A 25 1.00 4.95 6.44
CA PRO A 25 1.90 3.89 6.90
C PRO A 25 3.23 4.47 7.41
N PRO A 26 3.76 3.99 8.54
CA PRO A 26 5.05 4.45 9.04
C PRO A 26 6.21 3.87 8.19
N VAL A 27 7.33 4.58 8.20
CA VAL A 27 8.58 4.12 7.58
C VAL A 27 9.17 2.92 8.35
N GLY A 28 9.98 2.12 7.67
CA GLY A 28 10.58 0.92 8.26
C GLY A 28 9.68 -0.31 8.28
N MET A 29 8.55 -0.28 7.55
CA MET A 29 7.61 -1.39 7.48
C MET A 29 7.57 -2.03 6.09
N TYR A 30 7.33 -3.33 6.07
CA TYR A 30 6.92 -4.03 4.87
C TYR A 30 5.41 -3.86 4.65
N GLY A 31 5.02 -3.80 3.39
CA GLY A 31 3.63 -3.67 2.99
C GLY A 31 3.36 -4.29 1.62
N VAL A 32 2.08 -4.30 1.27
CA VAL A 32 1.61 -4.66 -0.07
C VAL A 32 1.13 -3.39 -0.74
N MET A 33 1.66 -3.11 -1.92
CA MET A 33 1.25 -2.00 -2.76
C MET A 33 0.51 -2.54 -3.98
N GLN A 34 -0.56 -1.87 -4.38
CA GLN A 34 -1.27 -2.12 -5.62
C GLN A 34 -1.57 -0.78 -6.28
N ILE A 35 -1.38 -0.73 -7.59
CA ILE A 35 -1.71 0.47 -8.38
C ILE A 35 -3.24 0.51 -8.56
N ASN A 36 -3.85 1.66 -8.30
CA ASN A 36 -5.26 1.90 -8.63
C ASN A 36 -5.34 2.64 -9.96
N LEU A 37 -5.45 1.88 -11.06
CA LEU A 37 -5.44 2.44 -12.41
C LEU A 37 -6.62 3.38 -12.66
N SER A 38 -7.83 3.01 -12.21
CA SER A 38 -9.02 3.86 -12.38
C SER A 38 -8.85 5.21 -11.69
N ALA A 39 -8.34 5.24 -10.45
CA ALA A 39 -8.06 6.49 -9.75
C ALA A 39 -6.97 7.33 -10.46
N MET A 40 -5.98 6.66 -11.08
CA MET A 40 -4.94 7.35 -11.84
C MET A 40 -5.48 8.02 -13.10
N VAL A 41 -6.45 7.42 -13.81
CA VAL A 41 -6.99 7.97 -15.06
C VAL A 41 -8.25 8.81 -14.88
N GLN A 42 -8.85 8.81 -13.68
CA GLN A 42 -10.11 9.52 -13.41
C GLN A 42 -10.07 11.01 -13.76
N HIS A 43 -8.92 11.66 -13.56
CA HIS A 43 -8.72 13.07 -13.87
C HIS A 43 -8.74 13.39 -15.38
N LEU A 44 -8.66 12.37 -16.25
CA LEU A 44 -8.73 12.56 -17.71
C LEU A 44 -10.17 12.71 -18.21
N HIS A 45 -11.17 12.34 -17.41
CA HIS A 45 -12.59 12.40 -17.76
C HIS A 45 -12.94 11.70 -19.10
N ASP A 46 -12.22 10.61 -19.40
CA ASP A 46 -12.40 9.80 -20.60
C ASP A 46 -13.02 8.44 -20.22
N GLU A 47 -14.28 8.24 -20.63
CA GLU A 47 -15.06 7.04 -20.33
C GLU A 47 -14.47 5.77 -20.97
N ASP A 48 -13.87 5.87 -22.16
CA ASP A 48 -13.24 4.72 -22.83
C ASP A 48 -11.98 4.29 -22.07
N VAL A 49 -11.19 5.25 -21.59
CA VAL A 49 -10.00 4.99 -20.78
C VAL A 49 -10.38 4.43 -19.41
N LEU A 50 -11.43 4.96 -18.79
CA LEU A 50 -11.95 4.46 -17.51
C LEU A 50 -12.49 3.03 -17.62
N ALA A 51 -13.25 2.73 -18.67
CA ALA A 51 -13.76 1.40 -18.95
C ALA A 51 -12.59 0.41 -19.11
N ARG A 52 -11.59 0.75 -19.94
CA ARG A 52 -10.38 -0.08 -20.11
C ARG A 52 -9.61 -0.25 -18.80
N ALA A 53 -9.42 0.82 -18.04
CA ALA A 53 -8.71 0.78 -16.77
C ALA A 53 -9.37 -0.16 -15.75
N SER A 54 -10.70 -0.22 -15.74
CA SER A 54 -11.45 -1.12 -14.87
C SER A 54 -11.30 -2.61 -15.22
N CYS A 55 -10.96 -2.92 -16.47
CA CYS A 55 -10.78 -4.30 -16.94
C CYS A 55 -9.37 -4.85 -16.70
N VAL A 56 -8.39 -4.02 -16.34
CA VAL A 56 -7.02 -4.48 -16.15
C VAL A 56 -6.86 -5.08 -14.76
N GLU A 57 -6.46 -6.36 -14.71
CA GLU A 57 -6.09 -7.01 -13.46
C GLU A 57 -4.79 -6.42 -12.90
N MET A 58 -4.90 -5.72 -11.77
CA MET A 58 -3.77 -5.08 -11.11
C MET A 58 -2.96 -6.08 -10.29
N LYS A 59 -1.64 -6.07 -10.47
CA LYS A 59 -0.72 -6.88 -9.68
C LYS A 59 -0.47 -6.24 -8.31
N LYS A 60 -0.26 -7.11 -7.32
CA LYS A 60 0.17 -6.74 -5.98
C LYS A 60 1.69 -6.87 -5.90
N TYR A 61 2.32 -5.89 -5.27
CA TYR A 61 3.77 -5.83 -5.10
C TYR A 61 4.10 -5.80 -3.62
N LEU A 62 5.08 -6.59 -3.20
CA LEU A 62 5.65 -6.48 -1.87
C LEU A 62 6.66 -5.32 -1.88
N VAL A 63 6.58 -4.48 -0.85
CA VAL A 63 7.43 -3.30 -0.73
C VAL A 63 7.91 -3.11 0.70
N TYR A 64 9.06 -2.45 0.84
CA TYR A 64 9.54 -1.90 2.10
C TYR A 64 9.52 -0.38 2.04
N ILE A 65 8.87 0.26 3.01
CA ILE A 65 8.71 1.71 3.07
C ILE A 65 9.98 2.33 3.66
N ARG A 66 10.81 2.95 2.81
CA ARG A 66 12.11 3.49 3.22
C ARG A 66 11.98 4.81 3.96
N GLN A 67 11.30 5.77 3.32
CA GLN A 67 11.19 7.13 3.84
C GLN A 67 9.97 7.84 3.28
N PHE A 68 9.51 8.84 4.01
CA PHE A 68 8.57 9.82 3.48
C PHE A 68 9.27 10.66 2.39
N GLY A 69 8.59 10.87 1.28
CA GLY A 69 8.97 11.85 0.26
C GLY A 69 8.45 13.25 0.58
N GLU A 70 7.45 13.35 1.44
CA GLU A 70 6.89 14.62 1.93
C GLU A 70 6.33 14.43 3.33
N LEU A 71 6.22 15.52 4.10
CA LEU A 71 5.69 15.44 5.45
C LEU A 71 4.20 15.02 5.41
N PRO A 72 3.79 13.98 6.16
CA PRO A 72 2.40 13.56 6.21
C PRO A 72 1.56 14.60 6.96
N PHE A 73 0.84 15.44 6.22
CA PHE A 73 -0.10 16.40 6.80
C PHE A 73 -1.47 15.78 7.00
N HIS A 74 -2.09 16.01 8.15
CA HIS A 74 -3.44 15.52 8.47
C HIS A 74 -4.51 15.99 7.47
N SER A 75 -4.30 17.14 6.83
CA SER A 75 -5.19 17.72 5.81
C SER A 75 -4.93 17.16 4.41
N SER A 76 -3.79 16.52 4.17
CA SER A 76 -3.48 15.95 2.87
C SER A 76 -4.15 14.59 2.73
N PRO A 77 -4.90 14.34 1.64
CA PRO A 77 -5.40 12.99 1.35
C PRO A 77 -4.29 12.05 0.88
N TRP A 78 -3.14 12.58 0.45
CA TRP A 78 -2.03 11.82 -0.13
C TRP A 78 -0.72 12.06 0.62
N CYS A 79 0.15 11.05 0.61
CA CYS A 79 1.52 11.18 1.11
C CYS A 79 2.46 10.43 0.17
N ARG A 80 3.52 11.10 -0.25
CA ARG A 80 4.58 10.55 -1.08
C ARG A 80 5.53 9.68 -0.26
N TYR A 81 5.91 8.53 -0.80
CA TYR A 81 6.87 7.61 -0.20
C TYR A 81 8.00 7.27 -1.17
N SER A 82 9.17 6.97 -0.61
CA SER A 82 10.17 6.14 -1.28
C SER A 82 10.04 4.72 -0.75
N VAL A 83 9.94 3.77 -1.66
CA VAL A 83 9.81 2.34 -1.34
C VAL A 83 10.92 1.53 -2.02
N SER A 84 11.30 0.40 -1.44
CA SER A 84 12.05 -0.67 -2.09
C SER A 84 11.07 -1.77 -2.50
N PHE A 85 11.16 -2.28 -3.72
CA PHE A 85 10.40 -3.47 -4.11
C PHE A 85 11.08 -4.72 -3.55
N ILE A 86 10.27 -5.67 -3.10
CA ILE A 86 10.74 -6.96 -2.58
C ILE A 86 10.52 -8.02 -3.64
N GLY A 87 11.61 -8.68 -4.03
CA GLY A 87 11.58 -9.80 -4.98
C GLY A 87 11.22 -11.11 -4.27
N ALA A 88 10.46 -11.97 -4.94
CA ALA A 88 10.25 -13.36 -4.53
C ALA A 88 11.29 -14.33 -5.14
N THR A 89 12.20 -13.79 -5.95
CA THR A 89 13.29 -14.51 -6.60
C THR A 89 14.53 -13.62 -6.56
N LEU A 90 15.70 -14.22 -6.74
CA LEU A 90 16.91 -13.44 -6.95
C LEU A 90 16.77 -12.57 -8.20
N ARG A 91 17.41 -11.40 -8.15
CA ARG A 91 17.47 -10.50 -9.29
C ARG A 91 18.30 -11.12 -10.42
N SER A 92 18.00 -10.74 -11.65
CA SER A 92 18.88 -11.00 -12.79
C SER A 92 20.20 -10.26 -12.61
N GLU A 93 21.27 -10.89 -13.08
CA GLU A 93 22.60 -10.30 -13.11
C GLU A 93 22.66 -9.20 -14.17
N ASP A 94 23.42 -8.15 -13.86
CA ASP A 94 23.79 -7.11 -14.81
C ASP A 94 25.29 -6.82 -14.62
N LEU A 95 26.09 -7.67 -15.26
CA LEU A 95 27.55 -7.63 -15.15
C LEU A 95 28.15 -6.35 -15.74
N ALA A 96 27.44 -5.67 -16.66
CA ALA A 96 27.91 -4.42 -17.25
C ALA A 96 28.05 -3.30 -16.22
N ILE A 97 27.22 -3.32 -15.19
CA ILE A 97 27.28 -2.40 -14.04
C ILE A 97 27.76 -3.10 -12.75
N GLY A 98 28.32 -4.31 -12.89
CA GLY A 98 28.91 -5.06 -11.78
C GLY A 98 27.90 -5.62 -10.78
N ILE A 99 26.65 -5.86 -11.17
CA ILE A 99 25.62 -6.41 -10.28
C ILE A 99 25.47 -7.92 -10.48
N THR A 100 25.75 -8.69 -9.44
CA THR A 100 25.57 -10.14 -9.40
C THR A 100 24.23 -10.52 -8.75
N SER A 101 23.75 -11.75 -8.98
CA SER A 101 22.43 -12.20 -8.51
C SER A 101 22.34 -12.26 -6.98
N ASP A 102 23.47 -12.43 -6.31
CA ASP A 102 23.63 -12.51 -4.86
C ASP A 102 23.81 -11.13 -4.18
N MET A 103 23.80 -10.02 -4.94
CA MET A 103 23.75 -8.65 -4.39
C MET A 103 22.33 -8.29 -3.92
N VAL A 104 21.82 -9.08 -2.97
CA VAL A 104 20.50 -8.96 -2.35
C VAL A 104 20.59 -9.17 -0.85
N VAL A 105 19.59 -8.70 -0.11
CA VAL A 105 19.46 -8.99 1.33
C VAL A 105 18.29 -9.95 1.56
N PRO A 106 18.54 -11.20 1.97
CA PRO A 106 17.46 -12.15 2.24
C PRO A 106 16.65 -11.72 3.47
N ILE A 107 15.33 -11.92 3.43
CA ILE A 107 14.42 -11.60 4.54
C ILE A 107 14.06 -12.90 5.26
N PHE A 108 14.29 -12.97 6.58
CA PHE A 108 13.98 -14.14 7.39
C PHE A 108 12.50 -14.56 7.18
N PRO A 109 12.22 -15.84 6.85
CA PRO A 109 13.10 -17.00 7.05
C PRO A 109 14.01 -17.37 5.86
N CYS A 110 14.01 -16.61 4.76
CA CYS A 110 14.88 -16.87 3.61
C CYS A 110 16.35 -16.78 4.00
N SER A 111 17.20 -17.72 3.58
CA SER A 111 18.66 -17.71 3.77
C SER A 111 19.41 -17.73 2.44
N LEU A 112 20.55 -17.04 2.41
CA LEU A 112 21.48 -17.07 1.29
C LEU A 112 22.90 -17.12 1.85
N SER A 113 23.74 -18.04 1.35
CA SER A 113 25.10 -18.24 1.85
C SER A 113 25.92 -16.94 1.75
N GLY A 114 26.64 -16.60 2.81
CA GLY A 114 27.50 -15.40 2.82
C GLY A 114 26.76 -14.06 2.88
N ARG A 115 25.43 -14.05 3.10
CA ARG A 115 24.64 -12.83 3.24
C ARG A 115 23.89 -12.80 4.57
N PRO A 116 23.99 -11.70 5.35
CA PRO A 116 23.17 -11.53 6.55
C PRO A 116 21.69 -11.36 6.17
N GLN A 117 20.81 -11.90 7.01
CA GLN A 117 19.36 -11.78 6.81
C GLN A 117 18.81 -10.52 7.48
N ALA A 118 17.83 -9.89 6.85
CA ALA A 118 16.95 -8.94 7.50
C ALA A 118 15.93 -9.71 8.35
N THR A 119 15.80 -9.36 9.63
CA THR A 119 14.84 -9.98 10.56
C THR A 119 13.75 -8.98 10.91
N PRO A 120 12.57 -9.06 10.27
CA PRO A 120 11.46 -8.18 10.62
C PRO A 120 10.95 -8.50 12.04
N SER A 121 10.42 -7.49 12.73
CA SER A 121 9.91 -7.64 14.11
C SER A 121 8.69 -8.57 14.22
N ARG A 122 8.01 -8.83 13.11
CA ARG A 122 6.93 -9.82 12.99
C ARG A 122 7.33 -10.87 11.95
N PRO A 123 6.89 -12.12 12.09
CA PRO A 123 7.18 -13.15 11.11
C PRO A 123 6.81 -12.71 9.70
N PHE A 124 7.76 -12.79 8.76
CA PHE A 124 7.49 -12.48 7.37
C PHE A 124 6.72 -13.66 6.74
N PRO A 125 5.62 -13.41 6.01
CA PRO A 125 4.73 -14.48 5.56
C PRO A 125 5.29 -15.31 4.40
N PHE A 126 6.37 -14.87 3.75
CA PHE A 126 6.94 -15.52 2.57
C PHE A 126 8.36 -16.02 2.84
N PRO A 127 8.70 -17.26 2.46
CA PRO A 127 10.00 -17.85 2.80
C PRO A 127 11.13 -17.51 1.82
N ASN A 128 10.85 -16.83 0.72
CA ASN A 128 11.75 -16.62 -0.42
C ASN A 128 11.80 -15.15 -0.86
N CYS A 129 11.94 -14.22 0.09
CA CYS A 129 11.91 -12.79 -0.20
C CYS A 129 13.27 -12.10 0.02
N TYR A 130 13.55 -11.13 -0.85
CA TYR A 130 14.83 -10.43 -0.93
C TYR A 130 14.63 -8.93 -1.17
N HIS A 131 15.48 -8.09 -0.56
CA HIS A 131 15.67 -6.68 -0.94
C HIS A 131 16.66 -6.53 -2.09
#